data_AF-A0A844B8V0-F1
#
_entry.id   AF-A0A844B8V0-F1
#
_cell.length_a   1.000
_cell.length_b   1.000
_cell.length_c   1.000
_cell.angle_alpha   90.00
_cell.angle_beta   90.00
_cell.angle_gamma   90.00
#
_symmetry.space_group_name_H-M   'P 1'
#
loop_
_entity.id
_entity.type
_entity.pdbx_description
1 polymer ?
#
loop_
_entity_poly.entity_id
_entity_poly.type
_entity_poly.pdbx_seq_one_letter_code
_entity_poly.pdbx_strand_id
1 'polypeptide(L)'
;MAFVSYTRNFEDVYLNRVFGNIAQGFFVDVGAHYPVIDSNTYGLYKRGWRGIAIEPLPECAPDWARFRRNDIYIAAAAGNTSGNVTFFQFEGRSQNATTSAETVRDFQALGVPATSVTVPMVTLDEVLAKHRPQGPIHVISIDVEGAEKAVLEGIDLNKHRPWLIMLESVLPGRPIPNYAGWEPLLLERGYEFVYFDAVNRYYLAREQIELKRYFQFPPNVWDNFVDYRIDAMMQQLAATQAELAALKQPKP
;
A
#
# COMPACT_ATOMS: atom_id res chain seq x y z
N MET A 1 5.97 -18.78 -14.32
CA MET A 1 6.99 -17.84 -13.81
C MET A 1 6.60 -17.52 -12.37
N ALA A 2 7.56 -17.42 -11.45
CA ALA A 2 7.27 -17.06 -10.05
C ALA A 2 6.69 -15.64 -9.98
N PHE A 3 5.83 -15.39 -8.99
CA PHE A 3 5.36 -14.04 -8.68
C PHE A 3 6.52 -13.23 -8.09
N VAL A 4 6.72 -11.99 -8.52
CA VAL A 4 7.74 -11.12 -7.93
C VAL A 4 7.05 -10.26 -6.87
N SER A 5 7.49 -10.38 -5.62
CA SER A 5 6.99 -9.60 -4.48
C SER A 5 7.81 -8.33 -4.31
N TYR A 6 7.12 -7.21 -4.16
CA TYR A 6 7.69 -5.86 -4.09
C TYR A 6 7.59 -5.24 -2.69
N THR A 7 7.09 -5.99 -1.71
CA THR A 7 6.87 -5.50 -0.35
C THR A 7 7.87 -6.11 0.63
N ARG A 8 7.94 -5.53 1.85
CA ARG A 8 8.85 -5.97 2.90
C ARG A 8 8.30 -7.12 3.73
N ASN A 9 6.98 -7.14 3.93
CA ASN A 9 6.29 -8.12 4.77
C ASN A 9 5.35 -9.03 3.94
N PHE A 10 5.59 -9.13 2.64
CA PHE A 10 4.90 -10.01 1.69
C PHE A 10 3.38 -9.82 1.59
N GLU A 11 2.89 -8.62 1.89
CA GLU A 11 1.51 -8.17 1.70
C GLU A 11 1.01 -8.47 0.28
N ASP A 12 1.82 -8.15 -0.74
CA ASP A 12 1.43 -8.37 -2.13
C ASP A 12 1.37 -9.86 -2.52
N VAL A 13 2.04 -10.75 -1.77
CA VAL A 13 1.91 -12.20 -1.92
C VAL A 13 0.54 -12.67 -1.44
N TYR A 14 0.04 -12.12 -0.32
CA TYR A 14 -1.34 -12.38 0.10
C TYR A 14 -2.34 -11.88 -0.93
N LEU A 15 -2.18 -10.65 -1.42
CA LEU A 15 -3.06 -10.10 -2.45
C LEU A 15 -3.02 -10.96 -3.73
N ASN A 16 -1.83 -11.43 -4.12
CA ASN A 16 -1.66 -12.32 -5.25
C ASN A 16 -2.38 -13.66 -5.04
N ARG A 17 -2.29 -14.25 -3.84
CA ARG A 17 -2.97 -15.49 -3.46
C ARG A 17 -4.50 -15.32 -3.46
N VAL A 18 -5.01 -14.27 -2.80
CA VAL A 18 -6.45 -14.00 -2.65
C VAL A 18 -7.09 -13.72 -4.01
N PHE A 19 -6.43 -12.91 -4.86
CA PHE A 19 -6.98 -12.47 -6.13
C PHE A 19 -6.31 -13.12 -7.35
N GLY A 20 -5.72 -14.31 -7.17
CA GLY A 20 -4.99 -15.03 -8.23
C GLY A 20 -5.82 -15.30 -9.49
N ASN A 21 -7.13 -15.53 -9.31
CA ASN A 21 -8.07 -15.83 -10.40
C ASN A 21 -8.65 -14.59 -11.08
N ILE A 22 -8.29 -13.39 -10.65
CA ILE A 22 -8.81 -12.13 -11.20
C ILE A 22 -7.76 -11.54 -12.14
N ALA A 23 -8.08 -11.54 -13.44
CA ALA A 23 -7.18 -11.06 -14.48
C ALA A 23 -6.97 -9.54 -14.40
N GLN A 24 -8.04 -8.77 -14.23
CA GLN A 24 -8.02 -7.31 -14.18
C GLN A 24 -8.88 -6.82 -13.01
N GLY A 25 -8.23 -6.55 -11.88
CA GLY A 25 -8.89 -5.98 -10.71
C GLY A 25 -8.63 -4.48 -10.56
N PHE A 26 -9.11 -3.96 -9.43
CA PHE A 26 -9.02 -2.55 -9.07
C PHE A 26 -8.61 -2.41 -7.61
N PHE A 27 -7.56 -1.62 -7.37
CA PHE A 27 -7.04 -1.32 -6.03
C PHE A 27 -7.12 0.19 -5.74
N VAL A 28 -7.09 0.52 -4.45
CA VAL A 28 -6.79 1.86 -3.96
C VAL A 28 -5.62 1.74 -3.00
N ASP A 29 -4.61 2.57 -3.17
CA ASP A 29 -3.39 2.60 -2.37
C ASP A 29 -3.30 3.96 -1.69
N VAL A 30 -3.47 4.00 -0.37
CA VAL A 30 -3.53 5.23 0.43
C VAL A 30 -2.26 5.31 1.28
N GLY A 31 -1.49 6.38 1.09
CA GLY A 31 -0.10 6.45 1.55
C GLY A 31 0.81 5.60 0.67
N ALA A 32 0.65 5.73 -0.65
CA ALA A 32 1.24 4.82 -1.62
C ALA A 32 2.76 4.96 -1.79
N HIS A 33 3.36 6.03 -1.24
CA HIS A 33 4.80 6.31 -1.23
C HIS A 33 5.47 6.08 -2.59
N TYR A 34 6.50 5.23 -2.66
CA TYR A 34 7.15 4.90 -3.93
C TYR A 34 6.33 3.89 -4.78
N PRO A 35 6.27 4.08 -6.11
CA PRO A 35 5.39 3.32 -7.00
C PRO A 35 5.78 1.85 -7.25
N VAL A 36 6.98 1.44 -6.84
CA VAL A 36 7.61 0.16 -7.20
C VAL A 36 8.18 -0.53 -5.97
N ILE A 37 9.08 0.14 -5.25
CA ILE A 37 9.74 -0.40 -4.06
C ILE A 37 8.81 -0.23 -2.87
N ASP A 38 8.72 -1.27 -2.03
CA ASP A 38 7.85 -1.32 -0.86
C ASP A 38 6.37 -1.07 -1.21
N SER A 39 5.95 -1.43 -2.43
CA SER A 39 4.60 -1.15 -2.94
C SER A 39 3.68 -2.36 -2.83
N ASN A 40 2.62 -2.23 -2.04
CA ASN A 40 1.58 -3.25 -1.88
C ASN A 40 0.85 -3.58 -3.19
N THR A 41 0.86 -2.67 -4.17
CA THR A 41 0.04 -2.79 -5.38
C THR A 41 0.82 -2.99 -6.67
N TYR A 42 2.17 -2.94 -6.65
CA TYR A 42 2.96 -3.06 -7.89
C TYR A 42 2.92 -4.46 -8.50
N GLY A 43 2.93 -5.53 -7.69
CA GLY A 43 2.72 -6.89 -8.18
C GLY A 43 1.39 -7.05 -8.92
N LEU A 44 0.31 -6.44 -8.41
CA LEU A 44 -1.00 -6.42 -9.07
C LEU A 44 -0.98 -5.59 -10.36
N TYR A 45 -0.35 -4.42 -10.35
CA TYR A 45 -0.19 -3.57 -11.53
C TYR A 45 0.52 -4.29 -12.67
N LYS A 46 1.58 -5.04 -12.36
CA LYS A 46 2.32 -5.90 -13.31
C LYS A 46 1.47 -7.02 -13.89
N ARG A 47 0.44 -7.48 -13.16
CA ARG A 47 -0.57 -8.44 -13.63
C ARG A 47 -1.69 -7.82 -14.46
N GLY A 48 -1.67 -6.51 -14.70
CA GLY A 48 -2.67 -5.81 -15.51
C GLY A 48 -3.75 -5.08 -14.73
N TRP A 49 -3.68 -5.08 -13.39
CA TRP A 49 -4.59 -4.32 -12.56
C TRP A 49 -4.31 -2.83 -12.66
N ARG A 50 -5.34 -2.01 -12.43
CA ARG A 50 -5.23 -0.55 -12.41
C ARG A 50 -5.95 -0.01 -11.21
N GLY A 51 -5.48 1.11 -10.69
CA GLY A 51 -6.06 1.64 -9.46
C GLY A 51 -5.78 3.12 -9.25
N ILE A 52 -6.04 3.53 -8.01
CA ILE A 52 -5.79 4.88 -7.52
C ILE A 52 -4.67 4.80 -6.50
N ALA A 53 -3.72 5.72 -6.58
CA ALA A 53 -2.71 5.93 -5.57
C ALA A 53 -2.83 7.36 -5.01
N ILE A 54 -2.85 7.49 -3.69
CA ILE A 54 -2.95 8.76 -2.98
C ILE A 54 -1.68 8.91 -2.15
N GLU A 55 -0.89 9.94 -2.46
CA GLU A 55 0.41 10.18 -1.84
C GLU A 55 0.70 11.69 -1.82
N PRO A 56 0.85 12.31 -0.63
CA PRO A 56 1.10 13.75 -0.51
C PRO A 56 2.52 14.21 -0.85
N LEU A 57 3.54 13.34 -0.78
CA LEU A 57 4.94 13.71 -0.98
C LEU A 57 5.22 14.13 -2.44
N PRO A 58 5.57 15.41 -2.70
CA PRO A 58 5.81 15.90 -4.06
C PRO A 58 6.95 15.17 -4.78
N GLU A 59 7.95 14.70 -4.04
CA GLU A 59 9.10 13.96 -4.59
C GLU A 59 8.72 12.61 -5.20
N CYS A 60 7.58 12.01 -4.81
CA CYS A 60 7.12 10.74 -5.35
C CYS A 60 6.49 10.90 -6.76
N ALA A 61 5.94 12.07 -7.08
CA ALA A 61 5.14 12.29 -8.29
C ALA A 61 5.87 11.97 -9.62
N PRO A 62 7.16 12.34 -9.82
CA PRO A 62 7.89 12.00 -11.04
C PRO A 62 8.00 10.48 -11.27
N ASP A 63 8.24 9.71 -10.21
CA ASP A 63 8.36 8.27 -10.30
C ASP A 63 7.00 7.61 -10.58
N TRP A 64 5.91 8.12 -9.98
CA TRP A 64 4.56 7.65 -10.31
C TRP A 64 4.22 7.85 -11.79
N ALA A 65 4.53 9.02 -12.34
CA ALA A 65 4.36 9.30 -13.77
C ALA A 65 5.19 8.35 -14.66
N ARG A 66 6.39 7.99 -14.21
CA ARG A 66 7.31 7.12 -14.97
C ARG A 66 6.91 5.64 -14.92
N PHE A 67 6.66 5.10 -13.73
CA PHE A 67 6.50 3.66 -13.52
C PHE A 67 5.04 3.19 -13.51
N ARG A 68 4.11 4.10 -13.20
CA ARG A 68 2.68 3.80 -12.96
C ARG A 68 1.73 4.63 -13.82
N ARG A 69 2.14 4.96 -15.05
CA ARG A 69 1.40 5.80 -16.01
C ARG A 69 -0.07 5.45 -16.28
N ASN A 70 -0.49 4.22 -15.97
CA ASN A 70 -1.86 3.77 -16.21
C ASN A 70 -2.74 3.82 -14.95
N ASP A 71 -2.17 4.17 -13.80
CA ASP A 71 -2.92 4.43 -12.58
C ASP A 71 -3.27 5.89 -12.46
N ILE A 72 -4.24 6.16 -11.58
CA ILE A 72 -4.64 7.50 -11.20
C ILE A 72 -3.82 7.89 -9.97
N TYR A 73 -2.90 8.83 -10.14
CA TYR A 73 -2.11 9.37 -9.04
C TYR A 73 -2.72 10.67 -8.51
N ILE A 74 -2.92 10.77 -7.20
CA ILE A 74 -3.48 11.93 -6.51
C ILE A 74 -2.45 12.44 -5.50
N ALA A 75 -1.89 13.62 -5.79
CA ALA A 75 -0.92 14.31 -4.94
C ALA A 75 -1.62 15.02 -3.75
N ALA A 76 -2.12 14.23 -2.80
CA ALA A 76 -2.86 14.71 -1.63
C ALA A 76 -2.72 13.73 -0.46
N ALA A 77 -2.97 14.21 0.76
CA ALA A 77 -3.24 13.36 1.90
C ALA A 77 -4.70 12.86 1.85
N ALA A 78 -4.96 11.68 2.41
CA ALA A 78 -6.32 11.19 2.61
C ALA A 78 -6.76 11.38 4.07
N GLY A 79 -8.03 11.72 4.30
CA GLY A 79 -8.63 11.63 5.64
C GLY A 79 -10.11 11.99 5.64
N ASN A 80 -10.61 12.56 6.74
CA ASN A 80 -12.04 12.68 7.00
C ASN A 80 -12.71 13.95 6.45
N THR A 81 -11.92 14.88 5.91
CA THR A 81 -12.40 16.12 5.28
C THR A 81 -11.54 16.47 4.07
N SER A 82 -12.07 17.34 3.21
CA SER A 82 -11.34 17.87 2.06
C SER A 82 -10.89 19.31 2.31
N GLY A 83 -9.75 19.69 1.75
CA GLY A 83 -9.17 21.01 1.93
C GLY A 83 -7.65 20.96 1.90
N ASN A 84 -7.02 21.55 2.91
CA ASN A 84 -5.58 21.51 3.10
C ASN A 84 -5.26 21.05 4.53
N VAL A 85 -4.16 20.34 4.68
CA VAL A 85 -3.69 19.82 5.97
C VAL A 85 -2.19 20.06 6.13
N THR A 86 -1.75 20.24 7.36
CA THR A 86 -0.32 20.21 7.68
C THR A 86 0.17 18.77 7.65
N PHE A 87 1.11 18.49 6.77
CA PHE A 87 1.77 17.20 6.63
C PHE A 87 3.19 17.30 7.16
N PHE A 88 3.59 16.35 7.98
CA PHE A 88 4.87 16.35 8.68
C PHE A 88 5.80 15.30 8.11
N GLN A 89 7.06 15.66 7.95
CA GLN A 89 8.12 14.79 7.44
C GLN A 89 9.25 14.71 8.46
N PHE A 90 9.90 13.56 8.53
CA PHE A 90 11.01 13.31 9.44
C PHE A 90 12.29 13.09 8.63
N GLU A 91 13.38 13.73 9.03
CA GLU A 91 14.64 13.68 8.30
C GLU A 91 15.15 12.22 8.17
N GLY A 92 15.40 11.78 6.93
CA GLY A 92 15.82 10.40 6.62
C GLY A 92 14.75 9.33 6.82
N ARG A 93 13.49 9.70 7.08
CA ARG A 93 12.37 8.79 7.39
C ARG A 93 11.09 9.20 6.67
N SER A 94 11.16 9.44 5.36
CA SER A 94 10.00 9.88 4.57
C SER A 94 8.86 8.87 4.54
N GLN A 95 9.13 7.57 4.75
CA GLN A 95 8.09 6.56 4.91
C GLN A 95 7.18 6.86 6.11
N ASN A 96 7.69 7.51 7.17
CA ASN A 96 6.93 7.80 8.38
C ASN A 96 6.22 9.18 8.33
N ALA A 97 6.17 9.81 7.15
CA ALA A 97 5.53 11.10 7.00
C ALA A 97 4.01 10.99 7.23
N THR A 98 3.42 11.97 7.91
CA THR A 98 2.08 11.80 8.49
C THR A 98 1.32 13.11 8.67
N THR A 99 -0.01 13.03 8.75
CA THR A 99 -0.88 14.12 9.24
C THR A 99 -1.19 13.97 10.74
N SER A 100 -0.77 12.89 11.39
CA SER A 100 -1.09 12.60 12.79
C SER A 100 -0.23 13.41 13.76
N ALA A 101 -0.87 14.31 14.52
CA ALA A 101 -0.19 15.07 15.58
C ALA A 101 0.33 14.17 16.72
N GLU A 102 -0.28 13.01 16.94
CA GLU A 102 0.19 12.02 17.93
C GLU A 102 1.52 11.40 17.48
N THR A 103 1.59 10.93 16.24
CA THR A 103 2.83 10.41 15.64
C THR A 103 3.95 11.45 15.69
N VAL A 104 3.66 12.71 15.36
CA VAL A 104 4.64 13.81 15.44
C VAL A 104 5.17 14.00 16.86
N ARG A 105 4.30 14.01 17.88
CA ARG A 105 4.72 14.13 19.28
C ARG A 105 5.61 12.96 19.70
N ASP A 106 5.28 11.74 19.27
CA ASP A 106 6.06 10.55 19.59
C ASP A 106 7.47 10.61 18.99
N PHE A 107 7.60 11.00 17.73
CA PHE A 107 8.91 11.18 17.09
C PHE A 107 9.72 12.32 17.71
N GLN A 108 9.08 13.44 18.06
CA GLN A 108 9.73 14.54 18.77
C GLN A 108 10.23 14.12 20.15
N ALA A 109 9.48 13.29 20.88
CA ALA A 109 9.91 12.74 22.17
C ALA A 109 11.14 11.81 22.04
N LEU A 110 11.34 11.21 20.86
CA LEU A 110 12.53 10.43 20.51
C LEU A 110 13.68 11.29 19.96
N GLY A 111 13.53 12.62 19.93
CA GLY A 111 14.54 13.55 19.43
C GLY A 111 14.67 13.56 17.91
N VAL A 112 13.67 13.09 17.17
CA VAL A 112 13.65 13.11 15.70
C VAL A 112 13.07 14.44 15.22
N PRO A 113 13.85 15.27 14.49
CA PRO A 113 13.34 16.54 13.95
C PRO A 113 12.24 16.31 12.92
N ALA A 114 11.22 17.17 12.95
CA ALA A 114 10.13 17.17 11.98
C ALA A 114 10.11 18.49 11.21
N THR A 115 9.95 18.42 9.90
CA THR A 115 9.56 19.55 9.06
C THR A 115 8.08 19.43 8.71
N SER A 116 7.47 20.51 8.25
CA SER A 116 6.06 20.47 7.83
C SER A 116 5.84 21.22 6.53
N VAL A 117 4.86 20.75 5.77
CA VAL A 117 4.40 21.34 4.51
C VAL A 117 2.88 21.27 4.46
N THR A 118 2.25 22.28 3.87
CA THR A 118 0.80 22.24 3.63
C THR A 118 0.54 21.50 2.32
N VAL A 119 -0.31 20.47 2.38
CA VAL A 119 -0.69 19.67 1.21
C VAL A 119 -2.22 19.62 1.07
N PRO A 120 -2.74 19.38 -0.14
CA PRO A 120 -4.16 19.11 -0.32
C PRO A 120 -4.57 17.87 0.49
N MET A 121 -5.79 17.88 1.00
CA MET A 121 -6.43 16.75 1.66
C MET A 121 -7.72 16.40 0.93
N VAL A 122 -7.97 15.10 0.75
CA VAL A 122 -9.17 14.56 0.11
C VAL A 122 -9.80 13.47 0.97
N THR A 123 -11.10 13.26 0.82
CA THR A 123 -11.77 12.07 1.34
C THR A 123 -11.73 10.95 0.30
N LEU A 124 -11.68 9.70 0.76
CA LEU A 124 -11.79 8.55 -0.15
C LEU A 124 -13.16 8.52 -0.85
N ASP A 125 -14.20 9.03 -0.20
CA ASP A 125 -15.55 9.15 -0.78
C ASP A 125 -15.56 10.02 -2.05
N GLU A 126 -14.90 11.18 -2.01
CA GLU A 126 -14.79 12.07 -3.17
C GLU A 126 -13.94 11.46 -4.28
N VAL A 127 -12.80 10.86 -3.91
CA VAL A 127 -11.88 10.21 -4.84
C VAL A 127 -12.59 9.07 -5.58
N LEU A 128 -13.27 8.18 -4.85
CA LEU A 128 -13.96 7.04 -5.42
C LEU A 128 -15.19 7.47 -6.23
N ALA A 129 -15.98 8.45 -5.77
CA ALA A 129 -17.09 8.97 -6.56
C ALA A 129 -16.64 9.52 -7.93
N LYS A 130 -15.45 10.13 -7.99
CA LYS A 130 -14.89 10.69 -9.22
C LYS A 130 -14.26 9.64 -10.14
N HIS A 131 -13.48 8.72 -9.58
CA HIS A 131 -12.58 7.85 -10.35
C HIS A 131 -13.04 6.39 -10.44
N ARG A 132 -13.94 5.96 -9.55
CA ARG A 132 -14.53 4.61 -9.52
C ARG A 132 -15.99 4.66 -9.03
N PRO A 133 -16.90 5.39 -9.70
CA PRO A 133 -18.29 5.49 -9.26
C PRO A 133 -19.04 4.16 -9.35
N GLN A 134 -18.55 3.22 -10.17
CA GLN A 134 -19.14 1.91 -10.39
C GLN A 134 -18.06 0.83 -10.49
N GLY A 135 -18.48 -0.41 -10.30
CA GLY A 135 -17.63 -1.59 -10.42
C GLY A 135 -16.92 -1.96 -9.11
N PRO A 136 -16.33 -3.16 -9.05
CA PRO A 136 -15.73 -3.68 -7.83
C PRO A 136 -14.48 -2.88 -7.44
N ILE A 137 -14.31 -2.71 -6.13
CA ILE A 137 -13.06 -2.31 -5.49
C ILE A 137 -12.56 -3.58 -4.80
N HIS A 138 -11.46 -4.15 -5.26
CA HIS A 138 -11.03 -5.45 -4.75
C HIS A 138 -10.22 -5.29 -3.47
N VAL A 139 -9.35 -4.28 -3.43
CA VAL A 139 -8.54 -4.00 -2.24
C VAL A 139 -8.37 -2.51 -2.04
N ILE A 140 -8.46 -2.07 -0.78
CA ILE A 140 -7.88 -0.80 -0.33
C ILE A 140 -6.74 -1.13 0.62
N SER A 141 -5.56 -0.59 0.33
CA SER A 141 -4.39 -0.54 1.23
C SER A 141 -4.36 0.82 1.91
N ILE A 142 -4.25 0.87 3.23
CA ILE A 142 -4.16 2.11 4.02
C ILE A 142 -2.94 2.02 4.93
N ASP A 143 -1.94 2.83 4.62
CA ASP A 143 -0.71 2.96 5.41
C ASP A 143 -0.38 4.46 5.47
N VAL A 144 -0.86 5.16 6.50
CA VAL A 144 -0.76 6.63 6.62
C VAL A 144 -0.15 7.05 7.94
N GLU A 145 0.61 6.15 8.54
CA GLU A 145 1.51 6.39 9.68
C GLU A 145 0.78 7.05 10.87
N GLY A 146 -0.33 6.43 11.28
CA GLY A 146 -1.12 6.81 12.45
C GLY A 146 -2.36 7.66 12.15
N ALA A 147 -2.68 7.90 10.88
CA ALA A 147 -3.87 8.63 10.44
C ALA A 147 -5.00 7.72 9.92
N GLU A 148 -4.91 6.40 10.13
CA GLU A 148 -5.80 5.39 9.53
C GLU A 148 -7.27 5.63 9.89
N LYS A 149 -7.52 6.06 11.14
CA LYS A 149 -8.86 6.42 11.62
C LYS A 149 -9.48 7.54 10.78
N ALA A 150 -8.72 8.59 10.51
CA ALA A 150 -9.20 9.73 9.73
C ALA A 150 -9.51 9.31 8.30
N VAL A 151 -8.71 8.43 7.70
CA VAL A 151 -8.98 7.86 6.37
C VAL A 151 -10.28 7.05 6.36
N LEU A 152 -10.49 6.21 7.37
CA LEU A 152 -11.72 5.41 7.49
C LEU A 152 -12.98 6.24 7.75
N GLU A 153 -12.87 7.35 8.48
CA GLU A 153 -13.96 8.32 8.64
C GLU A 153 -14.27 9.08 7.33
N GLY A 154 -13.34 9.10 6.38
CA GLY A 154 -13.49 9.72 5.05
C GLY A 154 -14.06 8.80 3.96
N ILE A 155 -14.60 7.64 4.30
CA ILE A 155 -15.24 6.70 3.37
C ILE A 155 -16.57 6.18 3.93
N ASP A 156 -17.64 6.31 3.14
CA ASP A 156 -18.90 5.62 3.40
C ASP A 156 -18.83 4.21 2.82
N LEU A 157 -18.54 3.25 3.69
CA LEU A 157 -18.43 1.83 3.37
C LEU A 157 -19.78 1.17 2.97
N ASN A 158 -20.91 1.87 3.08
CA ASN A 158 -22.18 1.42 2.51
C ASN A 158 -22.30 1.76 1.01
N LYS A 159 -21.64 2.85 0.59
CA LYS A 159 -21.62 3.35 -0.78
C LYS A 159 -20.46 2.77 -1.57
N HIS A 160 -19.27 2.78 -0.98
CA HIS A 160 -18.07 2.21 -1.55
C HIS A 160 -17.73 0.92 -0.84
N ARG A 161 -17.72 -0.20 -1.57
CA ARG A 161 -17.65 -1.52 -0.96
C ARG A 161 -16.43 -2.33 -1.39
N PRO A 162 -15.23 -2.02 -0.83
CA PRO A 162 -14.05 -2.85 -1.01
C PRO A 162 -14.27 -4.29 -0.55
N TRP A 163 -13.77 -5.26 -1.32
CA TRP A 163 -13.80 -6.67 -0.92
C TRP A 163 -12.87 -6.92 0.27
N LEU A 164 -11.65 -6.38 0.19
CA LEU A 164 -10.61 -6.45 1.21
C LEU A 164 -10.17 -5.04 1.58
N ILE A 165 -9.99 -4.79 2.88
CA ILE A 165 -9.30 -3.61 3.39
C ILE A 165 -8.11 -4.10 4.21
N MET A 166 -6.92 -3.61 3.87
CA MET A 166 -5.67 -3.87 4.57
C MET A 166 -5.21 -2.55 5.17
N LEU A 167 -4.95 -2.53 6.48
CA LEU A 167 -4.49 -1.33 7.18
C LEU A 167 -3.26 -1.62 8.02
N GLU A 168 -2.30 -0.69 8.02
CA GLU A 168 -1.28 -0.66 9.07
C GLU A 168 -1.97 -0.57 10.44
N SER A 169 -1.51 -1.39 11.38
CA SER A 169 -2.21 -1.62 12.64
C SER A 169 -1.28 -1.60 13.85
N VAL A 170 -0.10 -1.02 13.68
CA VAL A 170 0.91 -0.79 14.71
C VAL A 170 1.26 0.69 14.76
N LEU A 171 1.91 1.13 15.84
CA LEU A 171 2.41 2.50 15.93
C LEU A 171 3.56 2.70 14.93
N PRO A 172 3.66 3.86 14.27
CA PRO A 172 4.77 4.21 13.39
C PRO A 172 6.13 3.83 13.96
N GLY A 173 6.87 2.98 13.24
CA GLY A 173 8.19 2.49 13.60
C GLY A 173 8.29 1.61 14.85
N ARG A 174 7.17 1.13 15.41
CA ARG A 174 7.14 0.34 16.66
C ARG A 174 6.14 -0.82 16.54
N PRO A 175 6.51 -2.07 16.93
CA PRO A 175 5.61 -3.22 16.88
C PRO A 175 4.61 -3.23 18.05
N ILE A 176 3.91 -2.12 18.26
CA ILE A 176 2.91 -1.91 19.31
C ILE A 176 1.56 -1.75 18.61
N PRO A 177 0.54 -2.56 18.92
CA PRO A 177 -0.75 -2.48 18.23
C PRO A 177 -1.42 -1.11 18.35
N ASN A 178 -1.95 -0.63 17.23
CA ASN A 178 -2.64 0.65 17.06
C ASN A 178 -3.89 0.51 16.17
N TYR A 179 -4.82 -0.37 16.56
CA TYR A 179 -6.06 -0.59 15.78
C TYR A 179 -7.34 -0.32 16.56
N ALA A 180 -7.28 -0.26 17.89
CA ALA A 180 -8.46 -0.17 18.75
C ALA A 180 -9.31 1.08 18.47
N GLY A 181 -8.69 2.18 18.03
CA GLY A 181 -9.36 3.45 17.75
C GLY A 181 -10.15 3.49 16.45
N TRP A 182 -9.89 2.57 15.51
CA TRP A 182 -10.52 2.57 14.18
C TRP A 182 -11.19 1.25 13.79
N GLU A 183 -10.85 0.12 14.42
CA GLU A 183 -11.43 -1.19 14.10
C GLU A 183 -12.97 -1.25 14.19
N PRO A 184 -13.63 -0.61 15.19
CA PRO A 184 -15.09 -0.59 15.24
C PRO A 184 -15.75 -0.04 13.97
N LEU A 185 -15.12 0.94 13.29
CA LEU A 185 -15.63 1.54 12.06
C LEU A 185 -15.79 0.52 10.93
N LEU A 186 -14.97 -0.53 10.92
CA LEU A 186 -15.04 -1.63 9.95
C LEU A 186 -16.05 -2.69 10.40
N LEU A 187 -15.96 -3.13 11.66
CA LEU A 187 -16.79 -4.20 12.19
C LEU A 187 -18.28 -3.84 12.17
N GLU A 188 -18.62 -2.61 12.53
CA GLU A 188 -20.00 -2.09 12.49
C GLU A 188 -20.54 -1.98 11.07
N ARG A 189 -19.66 -1.83 10.07
CA ARG A 189 -20.01 -1.80 8.64
C ARG A 189 -19.91 -3.16 7.96
N GLY A 190 -19.95 -4.24 8.73
CA GLY A 190 -20.04 -5.60 8.20
C GLY A 190 -18.76 -6.07 7.52
N TYR A 191 -17.61 -5.59 7.97
CA TYR A 191 -16.32 -6.24 7.69
C TYR A 191 -15.98 -7.23 8.81
N GLU A 192 -15.23 -8.27 8.46
CA GLU A 192 -14.73 -9.28 9.39
C GLU A 192 -13.19 -9.25 9.38
N PHE A 193 -12.59 -9.20 10.57
CA PHE A 193 -11.16 -9.38 10.74
C PHE A 193 -10.76 -10.81 10.36
N VAL A 194 -9.77 -10.95 9.48
CA VAL A 194 -9.34 -12.27 8.98
C VAL A 194 -7.88 -12.60 9.20
N TYR A 195 -7.01 -11.59 9.33
CA TYR A 195 -5.57 -11.84 9.49
C TYR A 195 -4.82 -10.64 10.06
N PHE A 196 -3.71 -10.92 10.74
CA PHE A 196 -2.71 -9.94 11.16
C PHE A 196 -1.32 -10.47 10.81
N ASP A 197 -0.56 -9.73 10.00
CA ASP A 197 0.77 -10.14 9.50
C ASP A 197 1.95 -9.63 10.35
N ALA A 198 1.67 -9.19 11.59
CA ALA A 198 2.56 -8.47 12.49
C ALA A 198 2.71 -6.96 12.22
N VAL A 199 2.19 -6.44 11.11
CA VAL A 199 2.17 -5.00 10.78
C VAL A 199 0.75 -4.56 10.40
N ASN A 200 0.15 -5.24 9.43
CA ASN A 200 -1.14 -4.94 8.84
C ASN A 200 -2.23 -5.90 9.33
N ARG A 201 -3.43 -5.36 9.54
CA ARG A 201 -4.66 -6.15 9.74
C ARG A 201 -5.48 -6.16 8.45
N TYR A 202 -6.07 -7.30 8.17
CA TYR A 202 -6.84 -7.58 6.96
C TYR A 202 -8.30 -7.81 7.33
N TYR A 203 -9.20 -7.13 6.62
CA TYR A 203 -10.63 -7.16 6.84
C TYR A 203 -11.37 -7.46 5.54
N LEU A 204 -12.18 -8.51 5.52
CA LEU A 204 -13.02 -8.87 4.39
C LEU A 204 -14.44 -8.36 4.59
N ALA A 205 -15.05 -7.84 3.53
CA ALA A 205 -16.48 -7.59 3.54
C ALA A 205 -17.22 -8.93 3.69
N ARG A 206 -18.31 -8.97 4.49
CA ARG A 206 -19.05 -10.22 4.78
C ARG A 206 -19.49 -10.97 3.52
N GLU A 207 -19.82 -10.26 2.46
CA GLU A 207 -20.20 -10.81 1.16
C GLU A 207 -19.03 -11.41 0.36
N GLN A 208 -17.80 -11.33 0.86
CA GLN A 208 -16.57 -11.91 0.28
C GLN A 208 -15.85 -12.83 1.29
N ILE A 209 -16.56 -13.29 2.33
CA ILE A 209 -15.95 -14.00 3.46
C ILE A 209 -15.34 -15.35 3.06
N GLU A 210 -15.76 -15.93 1.94
CA GLU A 210 -15.15 -17.14 1.37
C GLU A 210 -13.67 -16.94 0.99
N LEU A 211 -13.21 -15.69 0.80
CA LEU A 211 -11.80 -15.36 0.58
C LEU A 211 -10.96 -15.56 1.86
N LYS A 212 -11.57 -15.65 3.05
CA LYS A 212 -10.88 -15.90 4.33
C LYS A 212 -10.01 -17.15 4.30
N ARG A 213 -10.35 -18.16 3.49
CA ARG A 213 -9.55 -19.38 3.31
C ARG A 213 -8.10 -19.12 2.86
N TYR A 214 -7.84 -18.01 2.19
CA TYR A 214 -6.50 -17.63 1.73
C TYR A 214 -5.61 -17.04 2.83
N PHE A 215 -6.18 -16.75 4.01
CA PHE A 215 -5.48 -16.17 5.17
C PHE A 215 -5.19 -17.19 6.28
N GLN A 216 -5.32 -18.49 6.01
CA GLN A 216 -5.08 -19.55 7.00
C GLN A 216 -3.59 -19.68 7.39
N PHE A 217 -2.69 -19.33 6.47
CA PHE A 217 -1.25 -19.52 6.63
C PHE A 217 -0.50 -18.28 6.14
N PRO A 218 0.69 -18.01 6.70
CA PRO A 218 1.58 -16.98 6.15
C PRO A 218 2.03 -17.30 4.72
N PRO A 219 2.68 -16.36 4.01
CA PRO A 219 3.32 -16.64 2.72
C PRO A 219 4.32 -17.78 2.91
N ASN A 220 4.26 -18.76 2.01
CA ASN A 220 4.98 -20.01 2.15
C ASN A 220 5.34 -20.59 0.78
N VAL A 221 5.93 -21.78 0.78
CA VAL A 221 6.46 -22.45 -0.42
C VAL A 221 5.40 -22.68 -1.52
N TRP A 222 4.11 -22.66 -1.19
CA TRP A 222 3.03 -22.86 -2.14
C TRP A 222 2.63 -21.59 -2.91
N ASP A 223 3.13 -20.41 -2.52
CA ASP A 223 2.84 -19.14 -3.21
C ASP A 223 3.72 -18.91 -4.44
N ASN A 224 4.81 -19.68 -4.59
CA ASN A 224 5.73 -19.62 -5.73
C ASN A 224 6.13 -18.16 -6.09
N PHE A 225 6.72 -17.45 -5.12
CA PHE A 225 7.18 -16.07 -5.28
C PHE A 225 8.68 -15.92 -5.07
N VAL A 226 9.22 -14.80 -5.54
CA VAL A 226 10.59 -14.33 -5.33
C VAL A 226 10.56 -12.87 -4.91
N ASP A 227 11.43 -12.49 -3.99
CA ASP A 227 11.61 -11.09 -3.59
C ASP A 227 12.21 -10.27 -4.75
N TYR A 228 11.68 -9.08 -5.03
CA TYR A 228 12.15 -8.24 -6.14
C TYR A 228 13.63 -7.87 -6.03
N ARG A 229 14.20 -7.79 -4.82
CA ARG A 229 15.62 -7.49 -4.61
C ARG A 229 16.47 -8.66 -5.07
N ILE A 230 16.03 -9.88 -4.77
CA ILE A 230 16.69 -11.10 -5.23
C ILE A 230 16.56 -11.22 -6.76
N ASP A 231 15.36 -11.01 -7.31
CA ASP A 231 15.13 -11.04 -8.76
C ASP A 231 16.00 -10.01 -9.50
N ALA A 232 16.05 -8.77 -9.02
CA ALA A 232 16.89 -7.71 -9.58
C ALA A 232 18.39 -8.06 -9.52
N MET A 233 18.86 -8.61 -8.39
CA MET A 233 20.24 -9.07 -8.26
C MET A 233 20.56 -10.22 -9.23
N MET A 234 19.64 -11.17 -9.40
CA MET A 234 19.82 -12.28 -10.36
C MET A 234 19.88 -11.77 -11.80
N GLN A 235 19.03 -10.81 -12.18
CA GLN A 235 19.06 -10.20 -13.51
C GLN A 235 20.35 -9.43 -13.75
N GLN A 236 20.81 -8.65 -12.77
CA GLN A 236 22.07 -7.91 -12.88
C GLN A 236 23.29 -8.84 -12.95
N LEU A 237 23.29 -9.92 -12.18
CA LEU A 237 24.33 -10.95 -12.24
C LEU A 237 24.37 -11.59 -13.62
N ALA A 238 23.22 -11.97 -14.18
CA ALA A 238 23.14 -12.55 -15.51
C ALA A 238 23.63 -11.58 -16.59
N ALA A 239 23.23 -10.31 -16.52
CA ALA A 239 23.70 -9.27 -17.45
C ALA A 239 25.22 -9.08 -17.37
N THR A 240 25.77 -9.02 -16.15
CA THR A 240 27.21 -8.86 -15.91
C THR A 240 28.00 -10.07 -16.41
N GLN A 241 27.48 -11.29 -16.21
CA GLN A 241 28.08 -12.52 -16.72
C GLN A 241 28.07 -12.56 -18.26
N ALA A 242 26.99 -12.12 -18.89
CA ALA A 242 26.89 -12.04 -20.34
C ALA A 242 27.91 -11.02 -20.92
N GLU A 243 28.04 -9.85 -20.31
CA GLU A 243 29.03 -8.83 -20.71
C GLU A 243 30.46 -9.36 -20.55
N LEU A 244 30.75 -10.01 -19.41
CA LEU A 244 32.06 -10.64 -19.16
C LEU A 244 32.37 -11.73 -20.20
N ALA A 245 31.39 -12.56 -20.57
CA ALA A 245 31.56 -13.58 -21.59
C ALA A 245 31.86 -12.97 -22.97
N ALA A 246 31.17 -11.87 -23.33
CA ALA A 246 31.41 -11.15 -24.58
C ALA A 246 32.82 -10.54 -24.64
N LEU A 247 33.31 -9.95 -23.54
CA LEU A 247 34.66 -9.38 -23.44
C LEU A 247 35.77 -10.44 -23.50
N LYS A 248 35.48 -11.67 -23.06
CA LYS A 248 36.43 -12.80 -23.10
C LYS A 248 36.51 -13.49 -24.45
N GLN A 249 35.65 -13.15 -25.42
CA GLN A 249 35.76 -13.71 -26.76
C GLN A 249 37.00 -13.11 -27.45
N PRO A 250 37.88 -13.93 -28.05
CA PRO A 250 39.02 -13.42 -28.81
C PRO A 250 38.51 -12.54 -29.95
N LYS A 251 39.06 -11.32 -30.07
CA LYS A 251 38.82 -10.49 -31.24
C LYS A 251 39.36 -11.21 -32.49
N PRO A 252 38.64 -11.14 -33.62
CA PRO A 252 39.08 -11.77 -34.87
C PRO A 252 40.43 -11.25 -35.35
#